data_AF-A0A8X7NVS1-F1
#
_entry.id   AF-A0A8X7NVS1-F1
#
_cell.length_a   1.000
_cell.length_b   1.000
_cell.length_c   1.000
_cell.angle_alpha   90.00
_cell.angle_beta   90.00
_cell.angle_gamma   90.00
#
_symmetry.space_group_name_H-M   'P 1'
#
loop_
_entity.id
_entity.type
_entity.pdbx_description
1 polymer ?
#
loop_
_entity_poly.entity_id
_entity_poly.type
_entity_poly.pdbx_seq_one_letter_code
_entity_poly.pdbx_strand_id
1 'polypeptide(L)'
;MERREGNINGSSVKKGLRIRYSMNFPKGYELEKRVKNWVDQWQDLPYISPYENAFHLGSSSDQAEKWAVGVLHELLYLLVSKKTETDNVICLGDYLGFGTRFKKALVHHPGIFYMSHKIRTQTVVLREGYHKAFLIEKHPLMGMRHRYLYLMSRSGRVKKRDSVHGNERSNRSFDATNSC
;
A
#
# COMPACT_ATOMS: atom_id res chain seq x y z
N MET A 1 16.80 -13.85 -8.00
CA MET A 1 17.57 -13.77 -9.26
C MET A 1 17.26 -15.01 -10.08
N GLU A 2 16.31 -14.95 -11.01
CA GLU A 2 16.08 -16.08 -11.93
C GLU A 2 16.50 -15.66 -13.34
N ARG A 3 17.55 -16.33 -13.83
CA ARG A 3 18.06 -16.25 -15.20
C ARG A 3 17.06 -16.91 -16.14
N ARG A 4 16.74 -16.30 -17.29
CA ARG A 4 16.16 -16.99 -18.44
C ARG A 4 16.89 -16.54 -19.71
N GLU A 5 17.43 -17.54 -20.39
CA GLU A 5 18.39 -17.45 -21.49
C GLU A 5 17.77 -16.85 -22.75
N GLY A 6 18.54 -16.03 -23.45
CA GLY A 6 18.17 -15.42 -24.73
C GLY A 6 18.76 -16.20 -25.89
N ASN A 7 17.95 -16.47 -26.92
CA ASN A 7 18.41 -16.91 -28.22
C ASN A 7 18.37 -15.73 -29.20
N ILE A 8 19.49 -15.48 -29.89
CA ILE A 8 19.79 -14.25 -30.63
C ILE A 8 19.65 -14.54 -32.12
N ASN A 9 18.85 -13.76 -32.85
CA ASN A 9 19.00 -13.57 -34.30
C ASN A 9 18.84 -12.07 -34.62
N GLY A 10 19.86 -11.52 -35.29
CA GLY A 10 20.13 -10.09 -35.35
C GLY A 10 19.30 -9.29 -36.36
N SER A 11 18.88 -8.09 -35.91
CA SER A 11 18.81 -6.85 -36.70
C SER A 11 18.45 -5.69 -35.76
N SER A 12 19.37 -4.73 -35.65
CA SER A 12 19.33 -3.38 -35.07
C SER A 12 17.96 -2.83 -34.59
N VAL A 13 17.72 -2.91 -33.29
CA VAL A 13 17.30 -1.88 -32.30
C VAL A 13 17.19 -2.69 -31.00
N LYS A 14 17.84 -2.29 -29.90
CA LYS A 14 17.72 -3.01 -28.61
C LYS A 14 16.24 -2.99 -28.19
N LYS A 15 15.47 -4.03 -28.54
CA LYS A 15 14.10 -4.22 -28.07
C LYS A 15 14.21 -4.46 -26.57
N GLY A 16 14.05 -3.38 -25.79
CA GLY A 16 13.93 -3.47 -24.34
C GLY A 16 12.87 -4.52 -23.99
N LEU A 17 13.14 -5.31 -22.95
CA LEU A 17 12.21 -6.34 -22.51
C LEU A 17 10.87 -5.68 -22.18
N ARG A 18 9.78 -6.11 -22.82
CA ARG A 18 8.44 -5.57 -22.55
C ARG A 18 7.87 -6.27 -21.33
N ILE A 19 8.24 -5.77 -20.14
CA ILE A 19 7.72 -6.25 -18.87
C ILE A 19 6.39 -5.54 -18.59
N ARG A 20 5.34 -6.35 -18.38
CA ARG A 20 4.01 -5.86 -18.00
C ARG A 20 3.80 -6.08 -16.50
N TYR A 21 3.22 -5.09 -15.82
CA TYR A 21 2.84 -5.20 -14.41
C TYR A 21 1.53 -5.98 -14.24
N SER A 22 1.39 -6.71 -13.13
CA SER A 22 0.14 -7.38 -12.78
C SER A 22 -0.96 -6.35 -12.46
N MET A 23 -2.06 -6.38 -13.21
CA MET A 23 -3.20 -5.49 -13.03
C MET A 23 -4.33 -6.21 -12.28
N ASN A 24 -4.52 -5.88 -11.01
CA ASN A 24 -5.49 -6.52 -10.12
C ASN A 24 -6.64 -5.56 -9.77
N PHE A 25 -7.76 -5.69 -10.48
CA PHE A 25 -8.95 -4.89 -10.21
C PHE A 25 -9.96 -5.62 -9.31
N PRO A 26 -10.73 -4.89 -8.47
CA PRO A 26 -11.85 -5.47 -7.74
C PRO A 26 -12.88 -6.12 -8.68
N LYS A 27 -13.59 -7.13 -8.19
CA LYS A 27 -14.70 -7.74 -8.96
C LYS A 27 -15.76 -6.68 -9.27
N GLY A 28 -16.21 -6.61 -10.52
CA GLY A 28 -17.17 -5.60 -10.99
C GLY A 28 -16.58 -4.24 -11.32
N TYR A 29 -15.25 -4.07 -11.22
CA TYR A 29 -14.58 -2.87 -11.71
C TYR A 29 -14.27 -3.02 -13.21
N GLU A 30 -15.00 -2.27 -14.04
CA GLU A 30 -14.79 -2.24 -15.48
C GLU A 30 -14.15 -0.90 -15.88
N LEU A 31 -13.01 -0.97 -16.56
CA LEU A 31 -12.37 0.20 -17.14
C LEU A 31 -13.12 0.61 -18.41
N GLU A 32 -13.30 1.92 -18.61
CA GLU A 32 -13.72 2.44 -19.89
C GLU A 32 -12.75 1.97 -21.00
N LYS A 33 -13.29 1.60 -22.17
CA LYS A 33 -12.50 1.07 -23.30
C LYS A 33 -11.30 1.96 -23.64
N ARG A 34 -11.47 3.29 -23.58
CA ARG A 34 -10.39 4.26 -23.84
C ARG A 34 -9.25 4.14 -22.82
N VAL A 35 -9.60 4.06 -21.54
CA VAL A 35 -8.62 3.92 -20.44
C VAL A 35 -7.92 2.57 -20.54
N LYS A 36 -8.66 1.49 -20.83
CA LYS A 36 -8.09 0.16 -21.03
C LYS A 36 -7.05 0.15 -22.16
N ASN A 37 -7.40 0.73 -23.32
CA ASN A 37 -6.49 0.82 -24.46
C ASN A 37 -5.23 1.64 -24.13
N TRP A 38 -5.39 2.75 -23.39
CA TRP A 38 -4.24 3.54 -22.93
C TRP A 38 -3.35 2.74 -21.97
N VAL A 39 -3.94 2.03 -21.00
CA VAL A 39 -3.19 1.15 -20.09
C VAL A 39 -2.44 0.07 -20.86
N ASP A 40 -3.05 -0.55 -21.88
CA ASP A 40 -2.40 -1.55 -22.71
C ASP A 40 -1.19 -0.97 -23.47
N GLN A 41 -1.35 0.21 -24.10
CA GLN A 41 -0.25 0.92 -24.77
C GLN A 41 0.88 1.28 -23.80
N TRP A 42 0.53 1.77 -22.61
CA TRP A 42 1.48 2.09 -21.55
C TRP A 42 2.23 0.85 -21.04
N GLN A 43 1.54 -0.28 -20.89
CA GLN A 43 2.14 -1.57 -20.51
C GLN A 43 3.11 -2.09 -21.58
N ASP A 44 2.94 -1.73 -22.85
CA ASP A 44 3.80 -2.17 -23.96
C ASP A 44 5.05 -1.30 -24.17
N LEU A 45 5.16 -0.16 -23.48
CA LEU A 45 6.35 0.69 -23.52
C LEU A 45 7.62 -0.10 -23.08
N PRO A 46 8.82 0.27 -23.54
CA PRO A 46 10.07 -0.34 -23.07
C PRO A 46 10.20 -0.30 -21.54
N TYR A 47 10.62 -1.41 -20.93
CA TYR A 47 10.99 -1.41 -19.52
C TYR A 47 12.39 -0.80 -19.35
N ILE A 48 12.53 0.12 -18.40
CA ILE A 48 13.81 0.69 -17.96
C ILE A 48 14.01 0.21 -16.52
N SER A 49 15.21 -0.26 -16.20
CA SER A 49 15.48 -0.77 -14.86
C SER A 49 15.28 0.34 -13.81
N PRO A 50 14.61 0.06 -12.68
CA PRO A 50 14.50 0.96 -11.54
C PRO A 50 15.84 1.43 -10.98
N TYR A 51 16.90 0.65 -11.23
CA TYR A 51 18.26 0.95 -10.79
C TYR A 51 19.08 1.74 -11.83
N GLU A 52 18.52 2.02 -13.00
CA GLU A 52 19.12 2.87 -14.04
C GLU A 52 18.61 4.30 -13.94
N ASN A 53 19.43 5.27 -14.39
CA ASN A 53 19.04 6.68 -14.39
C ASN A 53 18.18 7.03 -15.62
N ALA A 54 16.88 7.28 -15.40
CA ALA A 54 15.96 7.73 -16.44
C ALA A 54 15.47 9.19 -16.27
N PHE A 55 16.18 10.02 -15.50
CA PHE A 55 15.81 11.44 -15.31
C PHE A 55 15.92 12.29 -16.58
N HIS A 56 16.65 11.80 -17.60
CA HIS A 56 16.72 12.41 -18.92
C HIS A 56 15.36 12.39 -19.66
N LEU A 57 14.41 11.57 -19.22
CA LEU A 57 13.06 11.53 -19.77
C LEU A 57 12.24 12.72 -19.29
N GLY A 58 11.43 13.27 -20.20
CA GLY A 58 10.49 14.34 -19.87
C GLY A 58 9.54 13.93 -18.75
N SER A 59 9.37 14.79 -17.76
CA SER A 59 8.60 14.52 -16.53
C SER A 59 7.12 14.17 -16.77
N SER A 60 6.58 14.57 -17.91
CA SER A 60 5.21 14.29 -18.37
C SER A 60 5.10 13.13 -19.36
N SER A 61 6.20 12.45 -19.69
CA SER A 61 6.18 11.33 -20.64
C SER A 61 5.68 10.05 -19.99
N ASP A 62 4.88 9.28 -20.72
CA ASP A 62 4.39 7.96 -20.28
C ASP A 62 5.55 7.01 -19.93
N GLN A 63 6.69 7.17 -20.62
CA GLN A 63 7.92 6.43 -20.33
C GLN A 63 8.53 6.78 -18.97
N ALA A 64 8.56 8.08 -18.61
CA ALA A 64 9.02 8.52 -17.29
C ALA A 64 8.07 8.06 -16.18
N GLU A 65 6.76 8.05 -16.46
CA GLU A 65 5.76 7.50 -15.55
C GLU A 65 5.97 5.99 -15.36
N LYS A 66 6.19 5.23 -16.44
CA LYS A 66 6.48 3.80 -16.36
C LYS A 66 7.71 3.47 -15.53
N TRP A 67 8.76 4.27 -15.68
CA TRP A 67 9.97 4.14 -14.86
C TRP A 67 9.70 4.48 -13.39
N ALA A 68 8.96 5.57 -13.10
CA ALA A 68 8.57 5.93 -11.74
C ALA A 68 7.72 4.84 -11.07
N VAL A 69 6.79 4.21 -11.81
CA VAL A 69 6.03 3.05 -11.34
C VAL A 69 6.95 1.88 -11.04
N GLY A 70 7.95 1.62 -11.87
CA GLY A 70 8.93 0.56 -11.63
C GLY A 70 9.73 0.77 -10.35
N VAL A 71 10.23 1.98 -10.12
CA VAL A 71 10.93 2.36 -8.88
C VAL A 71 10.02 2.20 -7.67
N LEU A 72 8.78 2.67 -7.76
CA LEU A 72 7.82 2.57 -6.66
C LEU A 72 7.41 1.11 -6.40
N HIS A 73 7.27 0.30 -7.45
CA HIS A 73 6.95 -1.11 -7.35
C HIS A 73 8.06 -1.86 -6.60
N GLU A 74 9.33 -1.70 -7.01
CA GLU A 74 10.47 -2.30 -6.31
C GLU A 74 10.59 -1.79 -4.86
N LEU A 75 10.43 -0.49 -4.63
CA LEU A 75 10.47 0.09 -3.30
C LEU A 75 9.44 -0.57 -2.36
N LEU A 76 8.20 -0.75 -2.83
CA LEU A 76 7.19 -1.44 -2.04
C LEU A 76 7.48 -2.94 -1.92
N TYR A 77 8.04 -3.56 -2.94
CA TYR A 77 8.37 -4.99 -2.91
C TYR A 77 9.48 -5.31 -1.89
N LEU A 78 10.43 -4.39 -1.71
CA LEU A 78 11.47 -4.47 -0.67
C LEU A 78 10.89 -4.41 0.75
N LEU A 79 9.72 -3.81 0.95
CA LEU A 79 9.08 -3.77 2.27
C LEU A 79 8.49 -5.14 2.61
N VAL A 80 8.80 -5.62 3.83
CA VAL A 80 8.25 -6.88 4.36
C VAL A 80 6.73 -6.92 4.31
N SER A 81 6.07 -5.77 4.54
CA SER A 81 4.61 -5.65 4.48
C SER A 81 4.06 -5.38 3.08
N LYS A 82 4.88 -5.04 2.09
CA LYS A 82 4.45 -4.61 0.74
C LYS A 82 3.44 -3.45 0.74
N LYS A 83 3.51 -2.61 1.79
CA LYS A 83 2.67 -1.43 2.00
C LYS A 83 3.34 -0.44 2.94
N THR A 84 3.03 0.84 2.78
CA THR A 84 3.51 1.95 3.63
C THR A 84 2.52 3.11 3.59
N GLU A 85 2.68 4.08 4.48
CA GLU A 85 1.92 5.33 4.45
C GLU A 85 2.29 6.16 3.21
N THR A 86 1.32 6.89 2.67
CA THR A 86 1.50 7.68 1.45
C THR A 86 2.50 8.81 1.67
N ASP A 87 2.50 9.40 2.86
CA ASP A 87 3.45 10.44 3.24
C ASP A 87 4.90 9.94 3.20
N ASN A 88 5.13 8.68 3.59
CA ASN A 88 6.46 8.05 3.45
C ASN A 88 6.87 7.91 1.99
N VAL A 89 5.93 7.56 1.10
CA VAL A 89 6.21 7.46 -0.34
C VAL A 89 6.56 8.83 -0.92
N ILE A 90 5.79 9.87 -0.57
CA ILE A 90 6.03 11.23 -1.04
C ILE A 90 7.38 11.73 -0.53
N CYS A 91 7.66 11.55 0.75
CA CYS A 91 8.94 11.90 1.37
C CYS A 91 10.12 11.22 0.66
N LEU A 92 10.04 9.90 0.42
CA LEU A 92 11.06 9.18 -0.33
C LEU A 92 11.17 9.66 -1.79
N GLY A 93 10.04 10.00 -2.42
CA GLY A 93 10.01 10.57 -3.76
C GLY A 93 10.72 11.91 -3.85
N ASP A 94 10.55 12.77 -2.84
CA ASP A 94 11.26 14.05 -2.76
C ASP A 94 12.77 13.82 -2.58
N TYR A 95 13.18 12.91 -1.69
CA TYR A 95 14.60 12.55 -1.50
C TYR A 95 15.24 11.94 -2.75
N LEU A 96 14.51 11.14 -3.52
CA LEU A 96 15.00 10.50 -4.74
C LEU A 96 14.88 11.39 -5.98
N GLY A 97 14.32 12.60 -5.89
CA GLY A 97 14.16 13.52 -7.01
C GLY A 97 12.95 13.24 -7.93
N PHE A 98 12.03 12.36 -7.52
CA PHE A 98 10.78 12.08 -8.24
C PHE A 98 9.69 13.10 -7.94
N GLY A 99 9.72 13.73 -6.76
CA GLY A 99 8.74 14.74 -6.36
C GLY A 99 7.29 14.28 -6.54
N THR A 100 6.50 15.07 -7.27
CA THR A 100 5.09 14.77 -7.54
C THR A 100 4.84 13.58 -8.47
N ARG A 101 5.87 12.99 -9.11
CA ARG A 101 5.72 11.85 -10.02
C ARG A 101 5.17 10.62 -9.32
N PHE A 102 5.62 10.34 -8.08
CA PHE A 102 5.08 9.21 -7.31
C PHE A 102 3.61 9.40 -6.96
N LYS A 103 3.21 10.62 -6.56
CA LYS A 103 1.81 10.93 -6.30
C LYS A 103 0.93 10.71 -7.54
N LYS A 104 1.42 11.12 -8.73
CA LYS A 104 0.72 10.89 -10.00
C LYS A 104 0.61 9.40 -10.33
N ALA A 105 1.73 8.67 -10.23
CA ALA A 105 1.77 7.23 -10.50
C ALA A 105 0.79 6.43 -9.61
N LEU A 106 0.66 6.80 -8.34
CA LEU A 106 -0.28 6.17 -7.41
C LEU A 106 -1.74 6.34 -7.84
N VAL A 107 -2.10 7.51 -8.37
CA VAL A 107 -3.45 7.83 -8.82
C VAL A 107 -3.75 7.22 -10.19
N HIS A 108 -2.79 7.25 -11.10
CA HIS A 108 -2.95 6.78 -12.48
C HIS A 108 -3.01 5.25 -12.59
N HIS A 109 -2.41 4.51 -11.64
CA HIS A 109 -2.30 3.05 -11.71
C HIS A 109 -3.02 2.32 -10.55
N PRO A 110 -4.35 2.45 -10.42
CA PRO A 110 -5.12 1.84 -9.34
C PRO A 110 -5.21 0.31 -9.43
N GLY A 111 -4.81 -0.29 -10.56
CA GLY A 111 -4.70 -1.75 -10.72
C GLY A 111 -3.38 -2.33 -10.23
N ILE A 112 -2.34 -1.50 -10.03
CA ILE A 112 -1.05 -1.91 -9.47
C ILE A 112 -1.00 -1.53 -7.99
N PHE A 113 -1.32 -0.27 -7.69
CA PHE A 113 -1.34 0.27 -6.34
C PHE A 113 -2.77 0.40 -5.82
N TYR A 114 -2.98 0.05 -4.56
CA TYR A 114 -4.22 0.32 -3.86
C TYR A 114 -3.97 1.39 -2.80
N MET A 115 -4.77 2.47 -2.84
CA MET A 115 -4.74 3.51 -1.82
C MET A 115 -5.92 3.31 -0.87
N SER A 116 -5.60 2.93 0.37
CA SER A 116 -6.57 2.81 1.45
C SER A 116 -6.60 4.09 2.26
N HIS A 117 -7.79 4.63 2.51
CA HIS A 117 -7.98 5.71 3.47
C HIS A 117 -8.59 5.13 4.74
N LYS A 118 -7.88 5.20 5.86
CA LYS A 118 -8.38 4.75 7.14
C LYS A 118 -8.21 5.86 8.17
N ILE A 119 -9.33 6.36 8.68
CA ILE A 119 -9.38 7.46 9.64
C ILE A 119 -8.70 8.70 9.05
N ARG A 120 -7.44 8.97 9.41
CA ARG A 120 -6.64 10.10 8.92
C ARG A 120 -5.36 9.66 8.22
N THR A 121 -5.16 8.35 8.04
CA THR A 121 -3.96 7.78 7.43
C THR A 121 -4.28 7.23 6.04
N GLN A 122 -3.50 7.64 5.06
CA GLN A 122 -3.56 7.12 3.69
C GLN A 122 -2.43 6.09 3.51
N THR A 123 -2.77 4.84 3.21
CA THR A 123 -1.79 3.76 3.03
C THR A 123 -1.79 3.29 1.59
N VAL A 124 -0.60 3.23 0.99
CA VAL A 124 -0.36 2.61 -0.30
C VAL A 124 -0.05 1.13 -0.09
N VAL A 125 -0.71 0.27 -0.85
CA VAL A 125 -0.51 -1.18 -0.85
C VAL A 125 -0.17 -1.64 -2.26
N LEU A 126 0.87 -2.45 -2.41
CA LEU A 126 1.18 -3.11 -3.68
C LEU A 126 0.24 -4.30 -3.88
N ARG A 127 -0.67 -4.22 -4.86
CA ARG A 127 -1.72 -5.24 -5.03
C ARG A 127 -1.17 -6.62 -5.39
N GLU A 128 -0.09 -6.67 -6.16
CA GLU A 128 0.59 -7.91 -6.52
C GLU A 128 1.05 -8.72 -5.30
N GLY A 129 1.41 -8.04 -4.20
CA GLY A 129 1.83 -8.70 -2.97
C GLY A 129 0.70 -9.35 -2.18
N TYR A 130 -0.57 -9.14 -2.56
CA TYR A 130 -1.73 -9.49 -1.77
C TYR A 130 -2.74 -10.32 -2.54
N HIS A 131 -3.25 -11.37 -1.89
CA HIS A 131 -4.42 -12.10 -2.34
C HIS A 131 -5.58 -11.83 -1.38
N LYS A 132 -6.58 -11.08 -1.85
CA LYS A 132 -7.70 -10.57 -1.02
C LYS A 132 -7.16 -9.73 0.15
N ALA A 133 -7.27 -10.22 1.38
CA ALA A 133 -6.81 -9.55 2.60
C ALA A 133 -5.45 -10.05 3.10
N PHE A 134 -4.88 -11.08 2.47
CA PHE A 134 -3.68 -11.76 2.96
C PHE A 134 -2.47 -11.44 2.10
N LEU A 135 -1.33 -11.19 2.75
CA LEU A 135 -0.04 -11.08 2.08
C LEU A 135 0.34 -12.47 1.53
N ILE A 136 0.70 -12.54 0.25
CA ILE A 136 1.01 -13.81 -0.43
C ILE A 136 2.25 -14.45 0.22
N GLU A 137 3.30 -13.67 0.39
CA GLU A 137 4.53 -14.09 1.05
C GLU A 137 4.42 -13.88 2.56
N LYS A 138 4.34 -14.99 3.32
CA LYS A 138 4.19 -14.94 4.78
C LYS A 138 5.54 -14.81 5.46
N HIS A 139 5.96 -13.58 5.73
CA HIS A 139 7.18 -13.33 6.50
C HIS A 139 6.95 -13.51 8.02
N PRO A 140 7.83 -14.20 8.77
CA PRO A 140 7.68 -14.41 10.22
C PRO A 140 7.48 -13.12 11.03
N LEU A 141 8.15 -12.03 10.64
CA LEU A 141 7.99 -10.71 11.27
C LEU A 141 6.54 -10.19 11.20
N MET A 142 5.82 -10.47 10.11
CA MET A 142 4.41 -10.09 10.01
C MET A 142 3.56 -10.90 10.98
N GLY A 143 3.86 -12.18 11.16
CA GLY A 143 3.21 -13.03 12.16
C GLY A 143 3.42 -12.50 13.59
N MET A 144 4.67 -12.19 13.94
CA MET A 144 5.01 -11.58 15.23
C MET A 144 4.32 -10.23 15.45
N ARG A 145 4.31 -9.36 14.43
CA ARG A 145 3.61 -8.07 14.47
C ARG A 145 2.11 -8.26 14.72
N HIS A 146 1.45 -9.18 14.02
CA HIS A 146 0.02 -9.45 14.22
C HIS A 146 -0.25 -9.99 15.63
N ARG A 147 0.58 -10.88 16.15
CA ARG A 147 0.46 -11.41 17.52
C ARG A 147 0.62 -10.30 18.56
N TYR A 148 1.62 -9.43 18.39
CA TYR A 148 1.84 -8.27 19.26
C TYR A 148 0.62 -7.33 19.25
N LEU A 149 0.13 -6.95 18.08
CA LEU A 149 -1.06 -6.09 17.95
C LEU A 149 -2.30 -6.73 18.59
N TYR A 150 -2.49 -8.03 18.41
CA TYR A 150 -3.57 -8.78 19.05
C TYR A 150 -3.50 -8.69 20.58
N LEU A 151 -2.32 -8.95 21.17
CA LEU A 151 -2.11 -8.87 22.62
C LEU A 151 -2.33 -7.45 23.14
N MET A 152 -1.82 -6.43 22.45
CA MET A 152 -2.01 -5.03 22.83
C MET A 152 -3.47 -4.58 22.75
N SER A 153 -4.21 -5.04 21.74
CA SER A 153 -5.64 -4.75 21.62
C SER A 153 -6.50 -5.38 22.73
N ARG A 154 -5.97 -6.42 23.38
CA ARG A 154 -6.65 -7.16 24.45
C ARG A 154 -6.35 -6.56 25.82
N SER A 155 -5.12 -6.12 26.08
CA SER A 155 -4.77 -5.43 27.34
C SER A 155 -5.48 -4.08 27.49
N GLY A 156 -5.72 -3.35 26.41
CA GLY A 156 -6.51 -2.10 26.42
C GLY A 156 -7.99 -2.29 26.74
N ARG A 157 -8.55 -3.50 26.58
CA ARG A 157 -9.96 -3.80 26.92
C ARG A 157 -10.18 -4.17 28.38
N VAL A 158 -9.12 -4.58 29.09
CA VAL A 158 -9.20 -4.95 30.51
C VAL A 158 -9.37 -3.68 31.37
N LYS A 159 -8.67 -2.59 31.06
CA LYS A 159 -8.77 -1.32 31.81
C LYS A 159 -10.11 -0.59 31.74
N LYS A 160 -11.03 -0.98 30.84
CA LYS A 160 -12.33 -0.30 30.68
C LYS A 160 -13.48 -0.99 31.42
N ARG A 161 -13.20 -2.08 32.14
CA ARG A 161 -14.23 -2.85 32.89
C ARG A 161 -14.19 -2.64 34.41
N ASP A 162 -13.17 -1.98 34.95
CA ASP A 162 -12.98 -1.85 36.40
C ASP A 162 -13.52 -0.53 36.99
N SER A 163 -14.21 0.31 36.21
CA SER A 163 -14.85 1.55 36.74
C SER A 163 -16.33 1.40 37.09
N VAL A 164 -16.80 0.16 37.31
CA VAL A 164 -18.11 -0.10 37.91
C VAL A 164 -17.92 -1.16 38.98
N HIS A 165 -17.70 -0.74 40.23
CA HIS A 165 -18.24 -1.32 41.48
C HIS A 165 -17.55 -0.67 42.68
N GLY A 166 -18.29 0.21 43.37
CA GLY A 166 -17.95 0.77 44.67
C GLY A 166 -19.24 1.26 45.33
N ASN A 167 -19.88 0.37 46.08
CA ASN A 167 -21.12 0.60 46.83
C ASN A 167 -20.72 0.95 48.27
N GLU A 168 -21.15 2.08 48.81
CA GLU A 168 -21.15 2.30 50.27
C GLU A 168 -22.50 2.82 50.74
N ARG A 169 -23.25 1.90 51.35
CA ARG A 169 -24.31 2.19 52.31
C ARG A 169 -23.66 2.86 53.53
N SER A 170 -24.13 4.04 53.92
CA SER A 170 -23.99 4.54 55.28
C SER A 170 -25.38 4.76 55.87
N ASN A 171 -25.57 4.18 57.06
CA ASN A 171 -26.80 4.15 57.82
C ASN A 171 -26.64 5.10 59.03
N ARG A 172 -27.66 5.93 59.31
CA ARG A 172 -28.06 6.61 60.59
C ARG A 172 -28.74 7.95 60.22
N SER A 173 -29.89 8.37 60.76
CA SER A 173 -30.51 8.10 62.07
C SER A 173 -32.04 8.28 62.03
N PHE A 174 -32.71 7.67 63.02
CA PHE A 174 -34.10 7.90 63.42
C PHE A 174 -34.40 9.39 63.66
N ASP A 175 -35.62 9.81 63.33
CA ASP A 175 -36.53 10.40 64.33
C ASP A 175 -37.99 10.29 63.86
N ALA A 176 -38.84 9.83 64.77
CA ALA A 176 -40.28 9.80 64.65
C ALA A 176 -40.85 10.99 65.41
N THR A 177 -41.67 11.82 64.76
CA THR A 177 -42.68 12.64 65.44
C THR A 177 -43.89 12.84 64.52
N ASN A 178 -45.05 12.43 65.05
CA ASN A 178 -46.39 12.78 64.59
C ASN A 178 -46.59 14.30 64.48
N SER A 179 -47.39 14.75 63.51
CA SER A 179 -48.51 15.66 63.79
C SER A 179 -49.45 15.80 62.57
N CYS A 180 -50.75 15.60 62.85
CA CYS A 180 -51.97 15.81 62.07
C CYS A 180 -52.29 14.87 60.90
#